data_AF-A0A5J4VXU6-F1
#
_entry.id   AF-A0A5J4VXU6-F1
#
_cell.length_a   1.000
_cell.length_b   1.000
_cell.length_c   1.000
_cell.angle_alpha   90.00
_cell.angle_beta   90.00
_cell.angle_gamma   90.00
#
_symmetry.space_group_name_H-M   'P 1'
#
loop_
_entity.id
_entity.type
_entity.pdbx_description
1 polymer ?
#
loop_
_entity_poly.entity_id
_entity_poly.type
_entity_poly.pdbx_seq_one_letter_code
_entity_poly.pdbx_strand_id
1 'polypeptide(L)'
;AQRIVASREFWTEGALEREWHADVVFLNPPFSRVGEFVRYAVDQYQRGFCTELFILCRCAPSSSWFSSSWVLPHCHTLFFSRRMRFWTAGTGRRRGGGAKGDVVPAQSSMPHEIAMLYFGPDTIGFEYWFQGYGRIVLPLEIEQMLYVDSNQIDQNVNLISQNDEDDPFLQSDV
;
A
#
# COMPACT_ATOMS: atom_id res chain seq x y z
N ALA A 1 3.09 10.95 27.04
CA ALA A 1 1.71 10.63 26.61
C ALA A 1 1.64 10.81 25.10
N GLN A 2 0.94 9.92 24.37
CA GLN A 2 0.73 10.10 22.93
C GLN A 2 -0.20 11.30 22.70
N ARG A 3 0.22 12.28 21.90
CA ARG A 3 -0.63 13.40 21.50
C ARG A 3 -1.69 12.89 20.54
N ILE A 4 -2.95 12.97 20.92
CA ILE A 4 -4.06 12.76 19.99
C ILE A 4 -4.13 14.02 19.12
N VAL A 5 -3.93 13.85 17.81
CA VAL A 5 -4.14 14.90 16.83
C VAL A 5 -5.49 14.68 16.17
N ALA A 6 -6.34 15.71 16.17
CA ALA A 6 -7.59 15.68 15.44
C ALA A 6 -7.34 16.05 13.98
N SER A 7 -8.01 15.37 13.05
CA SER A 7 -8.01 15.80 11.66
C SER A 7 -8.76 17.13 11.53
N ARG A 8 -8.31 17.99 10.61
CA ARG A 8 -9.04 19.22 10.27
C ARG A 8 -10.38 18.91 9.63
N GLU A 9 -10.42 17.87 8.79
CA GLU A 9 -11.61 17.39 8.12
C GLU A 9 -11.78 15.89 8.36
N PHE A 10 -13.02 15.42 8.38
CA PHE A 10 -13.38 14.02 8.54
C PHE A 10 -14.61 13.72 7.69
N TRP A 11 -14.49 12.76 6.79
CA TRP A 11 -15.55 12.40 5.86
C TRP A 11 -15.90 10.93 5.99
N THR A 12 -17.20 10.64 6.06
CA THR A 12 -17.74 9.28 5.99
C THR A 12 -18.42 8.99 4.66
N GLU A 13 -18.69 10.03 3.86
CA GLU A 13 -19.45 9.97 2.60
C GLU A 13 -18.88 10.96 1.57
N GLY A 14 -19.11 10.70 0.28
CA GLY A 14 -18.76 11.62 -0.82
C GLY A 14 -17.26 11.84 -1.03
N ALA A 15 -16.39 11.01 -0.43
CA ALA A 15 -14.94 11.21 -0.51
C ALA A 15 -14.40 11.11 -1.95
N LEU A 16 -14.98 10.28 -2.81
CA LEU A 16 -14.54 10.11 -4.20
C LEU A 16 -15.02 11.21 -5.15
N GLU A 17 -15.84 12.15 -4.65
CA GLU A 17 -16.44 13.23 -5.43
C GLU A 17 -15.67 14.56 -5.24
N ARG A 18 -14.55 14.52 -4.50
CA ARG A 18 -13.85 15.73 -4.02
C ARG A 18 -12.35 15.54 -4.10
N GLU A 19 -11.65 16.63 -4.40
CA GLU A 19 -10.19 16.64 -4.32
C GLU A 19 -9.69 16.65 -2.87
N TRP A 20 -8.63 15.92 -2.59
CA TRP A 20 -8.11 15.71 -1.23
C TRP A 20 -6.93 16.63 -0.92
N HIS A 21 -7.17 17.94 -0.82
CA HIS A 21 -6.14 18.93 -0.51
C HIS A 21 -5.75 18.92 0.98
N ALA A 22 -4.64 18.27 1.34
CA ALA A 22 -4.15 18.21 2.73
C ALA A 22 -2.67 17.80 2.84
N ASP A 23 -1.98 18.22 3.90
CA ASP A 23 -0.60 17.73 4.15
C ASP A 23 -0.56 16.21 4.38
N VAL A 24 -1.51 15.68 5.16
CA VAL A 24 -1.58 14.26 5.51
C VAL A 24 -3.01 13.76 5.36
N VAL A 25 -3.18 12.66 4.63
CA VAL A 25 -4.45 11.95 4.48
C VAL A 25 -4.37 10.58 5.15
N PHE A 26 -5.33 10.30 6.04
CA PHE A 26 -5.56 8.95 6.58
C PHE A 26 -6.83 8.37 5.96
N LEU A 27 -6.68 7.25 5.24
CA LEU A 27 -7.76 6.58 4.54
C LEU A 27 -8.02 5.20 5.15
N ASN A 28 -9.25 4.97 5.59
CA ASN A 28 -9.78 3.66 5.98
C ASN A 28 -11.00 3.36 5.10
N PRO A 29 -10.80 2.80 3.89
CA PRO A 29 -11.88 2.63 2.93
C PRO A 29 -12.79 1.46 3.32
N PRO A 30 -14.05 1.45 2.85
CA PRO A 30 -14.92 0.30 3.03
C PRO A 30 -14.31 -0.95 2.36
N PHE A 31 -14.27 -2.08 3.08
CA PHE A 31 -13.63 -3.32 2.59
C PHE A 31 -14.21 -3.86 1.28
N SER A 32 -15.47 -3.54 0.98
CA SER A 32 -16.15 -3.92 -0.26
C SER A 32 -15.68 -3.11 -1.48
N ARG A 33 -15.10 -1.91 -1.29
CA ARG A 33 -14.70 -0.99 -2.37
C ARG A 33 -13.24 -0.53 -2.26
N VAL A 34 -12.39 -1.25 -1.52
CA VAL A 34 -10.98 -0.88 -1.28
C VAL A 34 -10.25 -0.49 -2.56
N GLY A 35 -10.36 -1.29 -3.62
CA GLY A 35 -9.61 -1.06 -4.86
C GLY A 35 -10.00 0.24 -5.58
N GLU A 36 -11.24 0.72 -5.44
CA GLU A 36 -11.67 2.01 -5.99
C GLU A 36 -11.08 3.17 -5.21
N PHE A 37 -11.17 3.11 -3.88
CA PHE A 37 -10.60 4.13 -3.00
C PHE A 37 -9.08 4.20 -3.08
N VAL A 38 -8.39 3.06 -3.15
CA VAL A 38 -6.93 3.03 -3.27
C VAL A 38 -6.48 3.67 -4.57
N ARG A 39 -7.12 3.33 -5.70
CA ARG A 39 -6.81 3.96 -7.00
C ARG A 39 -7.02 5.47 -6.97
N TYR A 40 -8.13 5.92 -6.39
CA TYR A 40 -8.39 7.35 -6.24
C TYR A 40 -7.35 8.01 -5.34
N ALA A 41 -7.05 7.42 -4.19
CA ALA A 41 -6.07 7.95 -3.24
C ALA A 41 -4.68 8.13 -3.87
N VAL A 42 -4.23 7.13 -4.63
CA VAL A 42 -2.96 7.19 -5.37
C VAL A 42 -2.99 8.31 -6.41
N ASP A 43 -4.09 8.47 -7.16
CA ASP A 43 -4.25 9.59 -8.11
C ASP A 43 -4.16 10.95 -7.41
N GLN A 44 -4.84 11.11 -6.27
CA GLN A 44 -4.78 12.35 -5.48
C GLN A 44 -3.35 12.67 -5.01
N TYR A 45 -2.62 11.66 -4.53
CA TYR A 45 -1.21 11.80 -4.14
C TYR A 45 -0.31 12.15 -5.33
N GLN A 46 -0.44 11.45 -6.46
CA GLN A 46 0.36 11.71 -7.66
C GLN A 46 0.10 13.09 -8.26
N ARG A 47 -1.11 13.62 -8.10
CA ARG A 47 -1.46 15.00 -8.50
C ARG A 47 -0.94 16.07 -7.55
N GLY A 48 -0.31 15.68 -6.45
CA GLY A 48 0.24 16.60 -5.43
C GLY A 48 -0.83 17.25 -4.57
N PHE A 49 -2.04 16.68 -4.49
CA PHE A 49 -3.09 17.20 -3.60
C PHE A 49 -2.85 16.82 -2.15
N CYS A 50 -2.09 15.75 -1.90
CA CYS A 50 -1.57 15.48 -0.57
C CYS A 50 -0.09 15.13 -0.56
N THR A 51 0.58 15.48 0.54
CA THR A 51 2.02 15.25 0.74
C THR A 51 2.29 13.87 1.33
N GLU A 52 1.42 13.41 2.23
CA GLU A 52 1.50 12.09 2.84
C GLU A 52 0.13 11.40 2.80
N LEU A 53 0.16 10.10 2.53
CA LEU A 53 -1.02 9.27 2.40
C LEU A 53 -0.82 7.94 3.13
N PHE A 54 -1.67 7.71 4.13
CA PHE A 54 -1.76 6.48 4.89
C PHE A 54 -3.04 5.75 4.52
N ILE A 55 -2.94 4.54 4.00
CA ILE A 55 -4.10 3.73 3.61
C ILE A 55 -4.14 2.46 4.43
N LEU A 56 -5.19 2.29 5.20
CA LEU A 56 -5.46 1.07 5.94
C LEU A 56 -6.36 0.15 5.13
N CYS A 57 -5.83 -0.98 4.64
CA CYS A 57 -6.59 -1.87 3.76
C CYS A 57 -6.38 -3.34 4.13
N ARG A 58 -7.24 -4.22 3.59
CA ARG A 58 -6.97 -5.67 3.69
C ARG A 58 -5.67 -5.99 2.94
N CYS A 59 -4.83 -6.83 3.54
CA CYS A 59 -3.73 -7.47 2.83
C CYS A 59 -4.33 -8.37 1.74
N ALA A 60 -4.04 -8.07 0.47
CA ALA A 60 -4.66 -8.78 -0.64
C ALA A 60 -3.72 -8.95 -1.84
N PRO A 61 -2.59 -9.66 -1.71
CA PRO A 61 -1.57 -9.75 -2.76
C PRO A 61 -2.10 -10.32 -4.09
N SER A 62 -3.15 -11.15 -4.04
CA SER A 62 -3.80 -11.73 -5.22
C SER A 62 -4.79 -10.79 -5.93
N SER A 63 -5.05 -9.61 -5.38
CA SER A 63 -5.95 -8.65 -6.00
C SER A 63 -5.17 -7.62 -6.81
N SER A 64 -5.65 -7.34 -8.02
CA SER A 64 -4.98 -6.43 -8.97
C SER A 64 -4.73 -5.04 -8.40
N TRP A 65 -5.69 -4.49 -7.64
CA TRP A 65 -5.51 -3.16 -7.03
C TRP A 65 -4.37 -3.14 -6.01
N PHE A 66 -4.16 -4.23 -5.28
CA PHE A 66 -3.12 -4.30 -4.25
C PHE A 66 -1.76 -4.40 -4.93
N SER A 67 -1.59 -5.33 -5.88
CA SER A 67 -0.33 -5.47 -6.60
C SER A 67 0.05 -4.19 -7.34
N SER A 68 -0.89 -3.53 -8.03
CA SER A 68 -0.62 -2.28 -8.74
C SER A 68 -0.24 -1.10 -7.83
N SER A 69 -0.71 -1.08 -6.59
CA SER A 69 -0.42 0.03 -5.66
C SER A 69 0.83 -0.24 -4.82
N TRP A 70 1.04 -1.50 -4.46
CA TRP A 70 2.17 -1.99 -3.69
C TRP A 70 3.51 -1.80 -4.40
N VAL A 71 3.54 -1.98 -5.72
CA VAL A 71 4.76 -1.89 -6.53
C VAL A 71 5.15 -0.46 -6.89
N LEU A 72 4.33 0.53 -6.51
CA LEU A 72 4.62 1.91 -6.86
C LEU A 72 5.90 2.40 -6.15
N PRO A 73 6.72 3.19 -6.84
CA PRO A 73 7.82 3.90 -6.20
C PRO A 73 7.31 4.66 -4.97
N HIS A 74 8.08 4.65 -3.90
CA HIS A 74 7.77 5.29 -2.61
C HIS A 74 6.65 4.64 -1.76
N CYS A 75 6.02 3.56 -2.22
CA CYS A 75 5.04 2.84 -1.40
C CYS A 75 5.74 1.98 -0.34
N HIS A 76 5.74 2.45 0.91
CA HIS A 76 6.18 1.65 2.05
C HIS A 76 4.97 0.92 2.60
N THR A 77 5.10 -0.38 2.85
CA THR A 77 3.97 -1.13 3.40
C THR A 77 4.29 -1.83 4.68
N LEU A 78 3.46 -1.59 5.69
CA LEU A 78 3.48 -2.29 6.96
C LEU A 78 2.46 -3.43 6.96
N PHE A 79 2.93 -4.65 7.23
CA PHE A 79 2.10 -5.77 7.63
C PHE A 79 2.11 -5.90 9.15
N PHE A 80 0.97 -5.71 9.80
CA PHE A 80 0.88 -5.77 11.26
C PHE A 80 1.11 -7.18 11.79
N SER A 81 1.94 -7.33 12.83
CA SER A 81 2.21 -8.63 13.48
C SER A 81 1.04 -9.14 14.33
N ARG A 82 0.05 -8.29 14.61
CA ARG A 82 -1.12 -8.61 15.46
C ARG A 82 -2.37 -8.02 14.84
N ARG A 83 -3.52 -8.65 15.11
CA ARG A 83 -4.82 -8.10 14.70
C ARG A 83 -5.07 -6.77 15.38
N MET A 84 -5.42 -5.77 14.57
CA MET A 84 -5.81 -4.46 15.07
C MET A 84 -7.16 -4.53 15.78
N ARG A 85 -7.30 -3.70 16.81
CA ARG A 85 -8.56 -3.42 17.50
C ARG A 85 -8.86 -1.94 17.33
N PHE A 86 -10.02 -1.63 16.76
CA PHE A 86 -10.50 -0.26 16.69
C PHE A 86 -11.27 0.07 17.96
N TRP A 87 -11.29 1.34 18.29
CA TRP A 87 -12.19 1.85 19.32
C TRP A 87 -13.51 2.18 18.65
N THR A 88 -14.63 1.76 19.24
CA THR A 88 -15.95 2.18 18.80
C THR A 88 -16.47 3.22 19.78
N ALA A 89 -17.17 4.23 19.25
CA ALA A 89 -18.02 5.06 20.10
C ALA A 89 -19.05 4.12 20.73
N GLY A 90 -19.02 3.96 22.06
CA GLY A 90 -19.98 3.11 22.73
C GLY A 90 -21.37 3.67 22.53
N THR A 91 -22.22 2.99 21.75
CA THR A 91 -23.66 3.13 21.93
C THR A 91 -23.97 2.55 23.31
N GLY A 92 -24.10 3.41 24.31
CA GLY A 92 -24.32 3.02 25.70
C GLY A 92 -25.50 2.06 25.85
N ARG A 93 -25.21 0.77 25.85
CA ARG A 93 -25.94 -0.29 26.55
C ARG A 93 -24.93 -1.24 27.17
N ARG A 94 -24.23 -0.76 28.20
CA ARG A 94 -23.77 -1.67 29.25
C ARG A 94 -25.01 -2.12 30.03
N ARG A 95 -25.14 -3.42 30.26
CA ARG A 95 -25.86 -3.95 31.44
C ARG A 95 -25.23 -3.27 32.66
N GLY A 96 -25.89 -2.27 33.23
CA GLY A 96 -25.41 -1.52 34.39
C GLY A 96 -24.87 -0.12 34.08
N GLY A 97 -25.79 0.86 34.06
CA GLY A 97 -25.61 2.26 34.45
C GLY A 97 -24.27 2.98 34.24
N GLY A 98 -23.86 3.23 33.00
CA GLY A 98 -22.76 4.16 32.67
C GLY A 98 -23.19 5.15 31.58
N ALA A 99 -22.76 6.41 31.69
CA ALA A 99 -23.22 7.54 30.90
C ALA A 99 -22.94 7.42 29.38
N LYS A 100 -23.70 8.17 28.57
CA LYS A 100 -23.43 8.37 27.13
C LYS A 100 -22.02 8.95 26.93
N GLY A 101 -21.17 8.27 26.15
CA GLY A 101 -19.90 8.82 25.70
C GLY A 101 -18.66 7.93 25.88
N ASP A 102 -18.78 6.78 26.53
CA ASP A 102 -17.64 5.87 26.72
C ASP A 102 -17.16 5.29 25.39
N VAL A 103 -15.93 5.61 25.00
CA VAL A 103 -15.24 4.92 23.90
C VAL A 103 -14.74 3.58 24.45
N VAL A 104 -15.17 2.47 23.85
CA VAL A 104 -14.75 1.13 24.25
C VAL A 104 -13.97 0.46 23.13
N PRO A 105 -12.99 -0.41 23.42
CA PRO A 105 -12.40 -1.27 22.41
C PRO A 105 -13.50 -2.09 21.73
N ALA A 106 -13.52 -2.11 20.40
CA ALA A 106 -14.43 -2.94 19.64
C ALA A 106 -14.28 -4.40 20.08
N GLN A 107 -15.40 -5.07 20.34
CA GLN A 107 -15.41 -6.47 20.77
C GLN A 107 -15.04 -7.42 19.62
N SER A 108 -15.23 -7.02 18.37
CA SER A 108 -14.88 -7.82 17.19
C SER A 108 -13.45 -7.54 16.74
N SER A 109 -12.59 -8.57 16.77
CA SER A 109 -11.33 -8.53 16.02
C SER A 109 -11.64 -8.56 14.53
N MET A 110 -10.97 -7.72 13.74
CA MET A 110 -11.11 -7.71 12.29
C MET A 110 -10.77 -9.10 11.70
N PRO A 111 -11.61 -9.65 10.81
CA PRO A 111 -11.42 -11.00 10.29
C PRO A 111 -10.27 -11.08 9.28
N HIS A 112 -9.95 -9.97 8.62
CA HIS A 112 -8.90 -9.89 7.60
C HIS A 112 -7.58 -9.41 8.18
N GLU A 113 -6.49 -9.94 7.64
CA GLU A 113 -5.16 -9.33 7.82
C GLU A 113 -5.17 -7.94 7.20
N ILE A 114 -4.69 -6.97 7.97
CA ILE A 114 -4.65 -5.56 7.58
C ILE A 114 -3.21 -5.22 7.22
N ALA A 115 -3.05 -4.44 6.17
CA ALA A 115 -1.82 -3.78 5.80
C ALA A 115 -2.04 -2.25 5.86
N MET A 116 -0.97 -1.51 6.10
CA MET A 116 -0.96 -0.07 5.95
C MET A 116 0.00 0.32 4.84
N LEU A 117 -0.52 0.90 3.77
CA LEU A 117 0.27 1.53 2.71
C LEU A 117 0.62 2.95 3.14
N TYR A 118 1.86 3.36 2.91
CA TYR A 118 2.35 4.71 3.15
C TYR A 118 3.01 5.24 1.88
N PHE A 119 2.56 6.42 1.47
CA PHE A 119 3.18 7.22 0.43
C PHE A 119 3.56 8.57 1.05
N GLY A 120 4.82 8.92 0.98
CA GLY A 120 5.28 10.19 1.51
C GLY A 120 6.81 10.29 1.57
N PRO A 121 7.34 11.50 1.82
CA PRO A 121 8.78 11.73 1.85
C PRO A 121 9.47 11.30 3.16
N ASP A 122 8.74 11.17 4.28
CA ASP A 122 9.32 10.82 5.59
C ASP A 122 9.37 9.31 5.81
N THR A 123 10.11 8.61 4.96
CA THR A 123 10.24 7.15 5.02
C THR A 123 10.99 6.68 6.27
N ILE A 124 12.01 7.45 6.69
CA ILE A 124 12.79 7.17 7.91
C ILE A 124 11.90 7.31 9.16
N GLY A 125 11.11 8.39 9.24
CA GLY A 125 10.17 8.58 10.34
C GLY A 125 9.11 7.51 10.36
N PHE A 126 8.54 7.16 9.20
CA PHE A 126 7.61 6.05 9.06
C PHE A 126 8.19 4.75 9.61
N GLU A 127 9.37 4.34 9.16
CA GLU A 127 10.03 3.14 9.64
C GLU A 127 10.29 3.17 11.15
N TYR A 128 10.86 4.27 11.64
CA TYR A 128 11.19 4.44 13.05
C TYR A 128 9.97 4.25 13.96
N TRP A 129 8.85 4.87 13.60
CA TRP A 129 7.62 4.83 14.39
C TRP A 129 6.85 3.51 14.25
N PHE A 130 6.89 2.88 13.07
CA PHE A 130 6.03 1.74 12.76
C PHE A 130 6.70 0.36 12.83
N GLN A 131 8.03 0.28 12.84
CA GLN A 131 8.78 -0.99 12.89
C GLN A 131 8.40 -1.89 14.09
N GLY A 132 7.93 -1.31 15.20
CA GLY A 132 7.54 -2.07 16.38
C GLY A 132 6.18 -2.80 16.25
N TYR A 133 5.38 -2.47 15.23
CA TYR A 133 4.01 -3.01 15.08
C TYR A 133 3.90 -4.13 14.05
N GLY A 134 4.94 -4.36 13.27
CA GLY A 134 4.85 -5.22 12.10
C GLY A 134 6.13 -5.36 11.31
N ARG A 135 6.03 -6.01 10.16
CA ARG A 135 7.10 -6.03 9.16
C ARG A 135 6.84 -4.95 8.14
N ILE A 136 7.82 -4.07 7.94
CA ILE A 136 7.81 -3.08 6.86
C ILE A 136 8.48 -3.70 5.65
N VAL A 137 7.87 -3.53 4.48
CA VAL A 137 8.46 -3.83 3.19
C VAL A 137 8.60 -2.53 2.43
N LEU A 138 9.82 -2.27 1.98
CA LEU A 138 10.17 -1.10 1.21
C LEU A 138 9.79 -1.33 -0.26
N PRO A 139 9.49 -0.26 -1.01
CA PRO A 139 9.27 -0.38 -2.44
C PRO A 139 10.51 -1.03 -3.07
N LEU A 140 10.29 -1.94 -4.02
CA LEU A 140 11.40 -2.47 -4.82
C LEU A 140 12.03 -1.29 -5.57
N GLU A 141 13.34 -1.10 -5.46
CA GLU A 141 14.07 -0.20 -6.33
C GLU A 141 13.96 -0.75 -7.76
N ILE A 142 12.97 -0.27 -8.52
CA ILE A 142 12.72 -0.72 -9.90
C ILE A 142 13.95 -0.48 -10.79
N GLU A 143 14.78 0.52 -10.47
CA GLU A 143 16.04 0.78 -11.19
C GLU A 143 16.98 -0.44 -11.21
N GLN A 144 17.01 -1.26 -10.16
CA GLN A 144 17.86 -2.45 -10.15
C GLN A 144 17.26 -3.62 -10.97
N MET A 145 15.94 -3.71 -11.09
CA MET A 145 15.29 -4.77 -11.89
C MET A 145 15.32 -4.47 -13.39
N LEU A 146 15.10 -3.22 -13.80
CA LEU A 146 15.20 -2.83 -15.22
C LEU A 146 16.64 -2.94 -15.75
N TYR A 147 17.64 -2.73 -14.89
CA TYR A 147 19.06 -2.90 -15.26
C TYR A 147 19.48 -4.37 -15.39
N VAL A 148 18.84 -5.29 -14.66
CA VAL A 148 19.09 -6.74 -14.79
C VAL A 148 18.44 -7.28 -16.07
N ASP A 149 17.24 -6.81 -16.43
CA ASP A 149 16.57 -7.22 -17.67
C ASP A 149 17.30 -6.72 -18.93
N SER A 150 17.82 -5.48 -18.94
CA SER A 150 18.58 -4.98 -20.09
C SER A 150 19.90 -5.74 -20.30
N ASN A 151 20.62 -6.07 -19.23
CA ASN A 151 21.88 -6.83 -19.32
C ASN A 151 21.67 -8.29 -19.70
N GLN A 152 20.54 -8.92 -19.34
CA GLN A 152 20.23 -10.28 -19.79
C GLN A 152 19.76 -10.33 -21.25
N ILE A 153 19.08 -9.29 -21.74
CA ILE A 153 18.74 -9.18 -23.17
C ILE A 153 20.01 -9.02 -24.00
N ASP A 154 20.95 -8.16 -23.59
CA ASP A 154 22.20 -7.94 -24.34
C ASP A 154 23.12 -9.17 -24.35
N GLN A 155 23.13 -9.99 -23.29
CA GLN A 155 23.88 -11.24 -23.27
C GLN A 155 23.22 -12.33 -24.14
N ASN A 156 21.89 -12.39 -24.20
CA ASN A 156 21.18 -13.35 -25.04
C ASN A 156 21.20 -12.97 -26.53
N VAL A 157 21.20 -11.69 -26.87
CA VAL A 157 21.35 -11.23 -28.26
C VAL A 157 22.76 -11.55 -28.79
N ASN A 158 23.81 -11.40 -27.97
CA ASN A 158 25.17 -11.77 -28.35
C ASN A 158 25.36 -13.30 -28.51
N LEU A 159 24.68 -14.12 -27.71
CA LEU A 159 24.69 -15.58 -27.83
C LEU A 159 23.94 -16.08 -29.08
N ILE A 160 22.89 -15.40 -29.51
CA ILE A 160 22.16 -15.75 -30.75
C ILE A 160 22.99 -15.37 -31.98
N SER A 161 23.66 -14.21 -31.98
CA SER A 161 24.51 -13.79 -33.10
C SER A 161 25.79 -14.61 -33.30
N GLN A 162 26.17 -15.45 -32.32
CA GLN A 162 27.36 -16.31 -32.42
C GLN A 162 27.06 -17.75 -32.85
N ASN A 163 25.79 -18.15 -32.94
CA ASN A 163 25.41 -19.53 -33.31
C ASN A 163 24.99 -19.68 -34.79
N ASP A 164 24.94 -18.60 -35.56
CA ASP A 164 24.54 -18.63 -36.99
C ASP A 164 25.72 -18.82 -37.96
N GLU A 165 26.98 -18.92 -37.49
CA GLU A 165 28.15 -19.14 -38.36
C GLU A 165 28.61 -20.61 -38.46
N ASP A 166 28.01 -21.55 -37.70
CA ASP A 166 28.37 -22.97 -37.71
C ASP A 166 27.17 -23.89 -38.04
N ASP A 167 26.48 -23.66 -39.17
CA ASP A 167 25.52 -24.63 -39.73
C ASP A 167 26.19 -25.51 -40.82
N PRO A 168 26.54 -26.77 -40.54
CA PRO A 168 27.22 -27.65 -41.49
C PRO A 168 26.29 -28.31 -42.53
N PHE A 169 25.02 -27.88 -42.70
CA PHE A 169 24.05 -28.57 -43.57
C PHE A 169 23.75 -27.91 -44.93
N LEU A 170 24.60 -27.02 -45.44
CA LEU A 170 24.46 -26.47 -46.79
C LEU A 170 25.69 -26.72 -47.69
N GLN A 171 26.14 -27.97 -47.83
CA GLN A 171 26.96 -28.39 -48.98
C GLN A 171 26.69 -29.86 -49.39
N SER A 172 25.81 -30.08 -50.36
CA SER A 172 26.00 -31.05 -51.45
C SER A 172 24.78 -31.06 -52.39
N ASP A 173 24.99 -30.66 -53.65
CA ASP A 173 24.50 -31.36 -54.86
C ASP A 173 24.84 -30.54 -56.13
N VAL A 174 26.06 -30.76 -56.66
CA VAL A 174 26.38 -30.89 -58.10
C VAL A 174 27.54 -31.88 -58.24
#